data_AF-A0A355AAL1-F1
#
_entry.id   AF-A0A355AAL1-F1
#
_cell.length_a   1.000
_cell.length_b   1.000
_cell.length_c   1.000
_cell.angle_alpha   90.00
_cell.angle_beta   90.00
_cell.angle_gamma   90.00
#
_symmetry.space_group_name_H-M   'P 1'
#
loop_
_entity.id
_entity.type
_entity.pdbx_description
1 polymer ?
#
loop_
_entity_poly.entity_id
_entity_poly.type
_entity_poly.pdbx_seq_one_letter_code
_entity_poly.pdbx_strand_id
1 'polypeptide(L)'
;MKRKTALRVFVFFFLFTGLINANPIDTEVSAMIIAPPSNDDCANATVLTVNNDYLCNVSTTGTLVDATASSVASSMNSCPNTDVKANDDVWFKFVATATTHKIELKNIVGNITDLYMIAYDAGTTVDCSTMSPINCSDSETNNLSGLTVNNTYIIRVYSNSTATGATTTFDVCVGSMPAPPSNDDCANAIVISTLSHTANYDATSATNNSGFITASGCIGMNDGVWFKVTGADDGGLINITAQPTSWDLGVAVYTGSCGSFTCVEDSNTGPINVVESLSFTSVEDEVYYINIAYPSGTTDQAEGSFNLTIDQTLSIDKIVAKGFTYYPNPVKNVLKMNANEPIEQIILYSILGREIKNIRQNNVNAELNLYGLPSGTYFVKALIGGASGTFKILKK
;
A
#
# COMPACT_ATOMS: atom_id res chain seq x y z
N MET A 1 63.99 -16.57 30.69
CA MET A 1 63.56 -15.48 31.59
C MET A 1 62.12 -15.77 32.00
N LYS A 2 61.89 -16.17 33.25
CA LYS A 2 60.56 -16.53 33.78
C LYS A 2 59.79 -15.26 34.12
N ARG A 3 58.52 -15.17 33.72
CA ARG A 3 57.48 -14.39 34.43
C ARG A 3 56.22 -15.25 34.53
N LYS A 4 56.07 -15.88 35.69
CA LYS A 4 54.79 -16.44 36.14
C LYS A 4 53.98 -15.29 36.72
N THR A 5 52.81 -15.01 36.16
CA THR A 5 51.81 -14.14 36.79
C THR A 5 50.96 -15.02 37.70
N ALA A 6 51.01 -14.77 39.01
CA ALA A 6 50.28 -15.51 40.02
C ALA A 6 48.89 -14.87 40.22
N LEU A 7 47.83 -15.64 40.03
CA LEU A 7 46.49 -15.26 40.46
C LEU A 7 46.33 -15.67 41.94
N ARG A 8 46.21 -14.70 42.83
CA ARG A 8 45.92 -14.93 44.26
C ARG A 8 44.41 -15.02 44.44
N VAL A 9 43.89 -16.20 44.75
CA VAL A 9 42.53 -16.39 45.26
C VAL A 9 42.57 -16.41 46.78
N PHE A 10 41.86 -15.50 47.43
CA PHE A 10 41.64 -15.53 48.87
C PHE A 10 40.58 -16.58 49.20
N VAL A 11 40.98 -17.66 49.87
CA VAL A 11 40.04 -18.66 50.43
C VAL A 11 39.93 -18.40 51.93
N PHE A 12 38.72 -18.05 52.38
CA PHE A 12 38.38 -18.00 53.81
C PHE A 12 38.31 -19.43 54.35
N PHE A 13 39.18 -19.78 55.30
CA PHE A 13 39.05 -21.01 56.07
C PHE A 13 38.17 -20.76 57.30
N PHE A 14 36.96 -21.33 57.32
CA PHE A 14 36.32 -21.68 58.58
C PHE A 14 36.90 -23.03 59.03
N LEU A 15 37.61 -23.04 60.16
CA LEU A 15 38.06 -24.27 60.82
C LEU A 15 36.85 -24.96 61.45
N PHE A 16 36.27 -25.94 60.77
CA PHE A 16 35.47 -26.99 61.40
C PHE A 16 36.40 -28.16 61.70
N THR A 17 36.71 -28.40 62.97
CA THR A 17 37.39 -29.63 63.40
C THR A 17 36.36 -30.75 63.47
N GLY A 18 36.27 -31.56 62.41
CA GLY A 18 35.49 -32.78 62.37
C GLY A 18 36.07 -33.75 61.33
N LEU A 19 36.61 -34.86 61.80
CA LEU A 19 37.18 -35.94 60.98
C LEU A 19 36.11 -36.58 60.08
N ILE A 20 36.33 -36.55 58.76
CA ILE A 20 35.68 -37.45 57.81
C ILE A 20 36.70 -37.86 56.75
N ASN A 21 36.73 -39.17 56.46
CA ASN A 21 37.58 -39.82 55.45
C ASN A 21 37.53 -39.10 54.11
N ALA A 22 38.69 -38.62 53.63
CA ALA A 22 38.86 -38.20 52.25
C ALA A 22 39.16 -39.44 51.39
N ASN A 23 38.13 -39.98 50.73
CA ASN A 23 38.36 -40.58 49.41
C ASN A 23 38.72 -39.44 48.45
N PRO A 24 39.59 -39.66 47.45
CA PRO A 24 39.84 -38.65 46.45
C PRO A 24 38.52 -38.40 45.71
N ILE A 25 37.92 -37.24 45.95
CA ILE A 25 36.85 -36.74 45.10
C ILE A 25 37.57 -36.31 43.84
N ASP A 26 37.43 -37.09 42.76
CA ASP A 26 37.61 -36.58 41.41
C ASP A 26 36.60 -35.45 41.23
N THR A 27 37.00 -34.23 41.58
CA THR A 27 36.28 -33.02 41.20
C THR A 27 36.48 -32.87 39.70
N GLU A 28 35.63 -33.52 38.91
CA GLU A 28 35.38 -33.06 37.56
C GLU A 28 34.85 -31.63 37.67
N VAL A 29 35.73 -30.67 37.38
CA VAL A 29 35.32 -29.33 36.99
C VAL A 29 34.56 -29.54 35.69
N SER A 30 33.25 -29.72 35.77
CA SER A 30 32.36 -29.66 34.62
C SER A 30 32.50 -28.25 34.06
N ALA A 31 33.43 -28.08 33.11
CA ALA A 31 33.46 -26.91 32.26
C ALA A 31 32.05 -26.78 31.69
N MET A 32 31.37 -25.69 32.03
CA MET A 32 30.08 -25.37 31.46
C MET A 32 30.37 -25.08 29.98
N ILE A 33 30.30 -26.11 29.13
CA ILE A 33 30.40 -25.95 27.69
C ILE A 33 29.15 -25.17 27.31
N ILE A 34 29.32 -23.88 27.04
CA ILE A 34 28.26 -23.09 26.45
C ILE A 34 28.13 -23.61 25.01
N ALA A 35 26.95 -24.12 24.69
CA ALA A 35 26.65 -24.60 23.35
C ALA A 35 26.49 -23.39 22.40
N PRO A 36 26.85 -23.54 21.12
CA PRO A 36 26.59 -22.50 20.12
C PRO A 36 25.08 -22.15 20.08
N PRO A 37 24.72 -20.99 19.53
CA PRO A 37 23.34 -20.58 19.35
C PRO A 37 22.53 -21.63 18.57
N SER A 38 21.22 -21.74 18.82
CA SER A 38 20.40 -22.77 18.16
C SER A 38 20.37 -22.66 16.63
N ASN A 39 20.69 -21.47 16.11
CA ASN A 39 20.74 -21.15 14.68
C ASN A 39 22.16 -20.95 14.17
N ASP A 40 23.15 -21.55 14.83
CA ASP A 40 24.55 -21.61 14.36
C ASP A 40 24.67 -22.32 13.01
N ASP A 41 23.85 -23.35 12.80
CA ASP A 41 23.77 -24.06 11.52
C ASP A 41 22.61 -23.57 10.65
N CYS A 42 22.87 -23.43 9.35
CA CYS A 42 21.87 -23.06 8.34
C CYS A 42 20.59 -23.91 8.38
N ALA A 43 20.69 -25.22 8.65
CA ALA A 43 19.53 -26.11 8.74
C ALA A 43 18.55 -25.68 9.85
N ASN A 44 19.06 -25.04 10.90
CA ASN A 44 18.32 -24.56 12.07
C ASN A 44 18.06 -23.05 12.03
N ALA A 45 18.16 -22.41 10.86
CA ALA A 45 17.94 -20.98 10.69
C ALA A 45 16.62 -20.53 11.35
N THR A 46 16.72 -19.52 12.22
CA THR A 46 15.58 -18.97 12.97
C THR A 46 14.61 -18.26 12.03
N VAL A 47 13.31 -18.53 12.17
CA VAL A 47 12.28 -17.90 11.32
C VAL A 47 12.06 -16.45 11.75
N LEU A 48 12.14 -15.54 10.79
CA LEU A 48 11.77 -14.13 10.93
C LEU A 48 10.35 -13.91 10.43
N THR A 49 9.62 -13.05 11.14
CA THR A 49 8.36 -12.48 10.66
C THR A 49 8.66 -11.33 9.72
N VAL A 50 8.03 -11.30 8.55
CA VAL A 50 8.11 -10.16 7.62
C VAL A 50 7.17 -9.06 8.09
N ASN A 51 7.72 -7.87 8.34
CA ASN A 51 6.95 -6.66 8.62
C ASN A 51 6.26 -6.17 7.34
N ASN A 52 5.03 -5.64 7.45
CA ASN A 52 4.27 -5.06 6.34
C ASN A 52 4.76 -3.65 5.93
N ASP A 53 5.90 -3.24 6.48
CA ASP A 53 6.59 -1.99 6.22
C ASP A 53 8.08 -2.20 6.53
N TYR A 54 8.88 -1.13 6.41
CA TYR A 54 10.31 -1.15 6.74
C TYR A 54 10.62 -0.60 8.14
N LEU A 55 9.64 -0.50 9.04
CA LEU A 55 9.80 0.13 10.35
C LEU A 55 10.37 -0.81 11.42
N CYS A 56 10.40 -2.13 11.14
CA CYS A 56 10.89 -3.16 12.06
C CYS A 56 10.18 -3.16 13.42
N ASN A 57 8.84 -3.11 13.38
CA ASN A 57 8.02 -3.23 14.58
C ASN A 57 8.14 -4.62 15.24
N VAL A 58 8.47 -5.64 14.44
CA VAL A 58 8.82 -6.99 14.89
C VAL A 58 10.27 -7.28 14.52
N SER A 59 11.07 -7.61 15.54
CA SER A 59 12.47 -8.03 15.41
C SER A 59 12.72 -9.34 16.15
N THR A 60 13.81 -10.01 15.82
CA THR A 60 14.30 -11.22 16.49
C THR A 60 15.73 -10.99 16.95
N THR A 61 16.04 -11.33 18.19
CA THR A 61 17.40 -11.19 18.72
C THR A 61 18.31 -12.31 18.21
N GLY A 62 19.52 -11.93 17.81
CA GLY A 62 20.62 -12.80 17.44
C GLY A 62 21.83 -12.62 18.36
N THR A 63 22.67 -13.66 18.43
CA THR A 63 23.92 -13.65 19.20
C THR A 63 24.99 -14.43 18.46
N LEU A 64 26.22 -13.92 18.45
CA LEU A 64 27.41 -14.60 17.93
C LEU A 64 28.24 -15.26 19.05
N VAL A 65 27.79 -15.15 20.31
CA VAL A 65 28.44 -15.80 21.45
C VAL A 65 28.51 -17.31 21.20
N ASP A 66 29.74 -17.83 21.15
CA ASP A 66 30.07 -19.23 20.89
C ASP A 66 29.58 -19.78 19.54
N ALA A 67 29.16 -18.90 18.61
CA ALA A 67 28.85 -19.29 17.24
C ALA A 67 30.11 -19.81 16.53
N THR A 68 29.91 -20.70 15.56
CA THR A 68 30.98 -21.39 14.84
C THR A 68 30.89 -21.12 13.34
N ALA A 69 31.91 -21.57 12.59
CA ALA A 69 31.99 -21.37 11.16
C ALA A 69 31.16 -22.41 10.41
N SER A 70 30.18 -21.97 9.62
CA SER A 70 29.45 -22.82 8.68
C SER A 70 30.19 -23.03 7.36
N SER A 71 30.12 -24.24 6.83
CA SER A 71 30.71 -24.63 5.53
C SER A 71 29.76 -24.40 4.35
N VAL A 72 29.29 -23.16 4.17
CA VAL A 72 28.38 -22.79 3.06
C VAL A 72 29.08 -21.84 2.09
N ALA A 73 28.85 -22.06 0.79
CA ALA A 73 29.42 -21.25 -0.28
C ALA A 73 29.02 -19.77 -0.12
N SER A 74 29.97 -18.90 0.18
CA SER A 74 29.76 -17.46 0.39
C SER A 74 30.22 -16.60 -0.78
N SER A 75 30.72 -17.22 -1.86
CA SER A 75 31.33 -16.49 -2.98
C SER A 75 30.43 -16.40 -4.21
N MET A 76 30.07 -15.16 -4.56
CA MET A 76 29.59 -14.73 -5.88
C MET A 76 30.41 -13.49 -6.28
N ASN A 77 30.43 -13.10 -7.56
CA ASN A 77 31.22 -11.95 -8.02
C ASN A 77 30.95 -10.64 -7.24
N SER A 78 29.73 -10.45 -6.73
CA SER A 78 29.34 -9.30 -5.91
C SER A 78 29.52 -9.49 -4.39
N CYS A 79 29.90 -10.68 -3.93
CA CYS A 79 30.26 -10.97 -2.53
C CYS A 79 31.67 -11.58 -2.46
N PRO A 80 32.72 -10.84 -2.85
CA PRO A 80 34.07 -11.39 -2.94
C PRO A 80 34.73 -11.51 -1.55
N ASN A 81 35.44 -12.62 -1.33
CA ASN A 81 36.38 -12.83 -0.21
C ASN A 81 35.79 -12.69 1.21
N THR A 82 34.50 -12.96 1.36
CA THR A 82 33.73 -12.80 2.60
C THR A 82 33.84 -14.01 3.55
N ASP A 83 34.21 -15.18 3.02
CA ASP A 83 34.25 -16.46 3.76
C ASP A 83 35.31 -16.52 4.87
N VAL A 84 36.48 -15.89 4.64
CA VAL A 84 37.60 -15.94 5.59
C VAL A 84 37.30 -15.27 6.93
N LYS A 85 36.23 -14.48 7.00
CA LYS A 85 35.79 -13.78 8.20
C LYS A 85 34.61 -14.47 8.90
N ALA A 86 33.83 -15.28 8.18
CA ALA A 86 32.64 -15.95 8.71
C ALA A 86 33.01 -17.14 9.63
N ASN A 87 33.60 -16.81 10.79
CA ASN A 87 34.10 -17.78 11.76
C ASN A 87 33.12 -18.04 12.92
N ASP A 88 32.04 -17.26 12.98
CA ASP A 88 31.10 -17.11 14.08
C ASP A 88 29.69 -16.78 13.56
N ASP A 89 29.20 -17.54 12.58
CA ASP A 89 27.98 -17.20 11.86
C ASP A 89 26.70 -17.77 12.47
N VAL A 90 25.60 -17.05 12.27
CA VAL A 90 24.25 -17.50 12.62
C VAL A 90 23.27 -17.24 11.49
N TRP A 91 22.20 -18.01 11.46
CA TRP A 91 21.30 -18.09 10.32
C TRP A 91 19.87 -17.73 10.67
N PHE A 92 19.22 -17.03 9.76
CA PHE A 92 17.81 -16.66 9.82
C PHE A 92 17.11 -16.98 8.51
N LYS A 93 15.78 -17.07 8.52
CA LYS A 93 15.00 -17.32 7.32
C LYS A 93 13.67 -16.60 7.31
N PHE A 94 13.20 -16.24 6.13
CA PHE A 94 11.85 -15.72 5.94
C PHE A 94 11.26 -16.23 4.63
N VAL A 95 9.93 -16.20 4.54
CA VAL A 95 9.21 -16.47 3.29
C VAL A 95 8.88 -15.13 2.65
N ALA A 96 9.28 -14.94 1.39
CA ALA A 96 9.03 -13.68 0.69
C ALA A 96 7.53 -13.43 0.50
N THR A 97 7.07 -12.27 0.94
CA THR A 97 5.70 -11.74 0.79
C THR A 97 5.55 -10.76 -0.37
N ALA A 98 6.67 -10.28 -0.91
CA ALA A 98 6.80 -9.34 -2.02
C ALA A 98 8.05 -9.68 -2.84
N THR A 99 8.25 -8.99 -3.97
CA THR A 99 9.45 -9.17 -4.81
C THR A 99 10.65 -8.36 -4.32
N THR A 100 10.46 -7.52 -3.30
CA THR A 100 11.50 -6.70 -2.66
C THR A 100 11.36 -6.79 -1.14
N HIS A 101 12.50 -6.86 -0.45
CA HIS A 101 12.57 -6.88 1.01
C HIS A 101 13.76 -6.09 1.50
N LYS A 102 13.66 -5.51 2.69
CA LYS A 102 14.78 -4.92 3.42
C LYS A 102 15.03 -5.74 4.66
N ILE A 103 16.28 -6.14 4.86
CA ILE A 103 16.76 -6.69 6.13
C ILE A 103 17.53 -5.58 6.84
N GLU A 104 17.34 -5.47 8.14
CA GLU A 104 18.01 -4.47 8.96
C GLU A 104 18.48 -5.08 10.28
N LEU A 105 19.71 -4.75 10.67
CA LEU A 105 20.31 -5.07 11.95
C LEU A 105 20.22 -3.84 12.87
N LYS A 106 19.80 -4.05 14.11
CA LYS A 106 19.66 -3.01 15.14
C LYS A 106 20.31 -3.45 16.43
N ASN A 107 20.50 -2.49 17.34
CA ASN A 107 20.92 -2.75 18.72
C ASN A 107 22.20 -3.60 18.84
N ILE A 108 23.15 -3.40 17.92
CA ILE A 108 24.39 -4.17 17.86
C ILE A 108 25.29 -3.76 19.03
N VAL A 109 25.60 -4.72 19.92
CA VAL A 109 26.45 -4.50 21.10
C VAL A 109 27.37 -5.70 21.30
N GLY A 110 28.59 -5.46 21.78
CA GLY A 110 29.59 -6.51 22.00
C GLY A 110 31.01 -6.05 21.71
N ASN A 111 31.93 -6.99 21.52
CA ASN A 111 33.33 -6.72 21.23
C ASN A 111 33.64 -6.53 19.73
N ILE A 112 32.83 -7.11 18.82
CA ILE A 112 33.01 -7.00 17.36
C ILE A 112 31.65 -6.62 16.74
N THR A 113 31.40 -5.33 16.62
CA THR A 113 30.08 -4.79 16.20
C THR A 113 29.95 -4.56 14.69
N ASP A 114 31.05 -4.68 13.93
CA ASP A 114 31.02 -4.66 12.47
C ASP A 114 30.54 -6.05 11.99
N LEU A 115 29.31 -6.11 11.48
CA LEU A 115 28.65 -7.35 11.07
C LEU A 115 28.49 -7.38 9.55
N TYR A 116 28.46 -8.59 9.00
CA TYR A 116 28.25 -8.82 7.58
C TYR A 116 27.03 -9.72 7.35
N MET A 117 26.24 -9.39 6.33
CA MET A 117 25.05 -10.13 5.94
C MET A 117 25.20 -10.75 4.56
N ILE A 118 24.76 -12.01 4.40
CA ILE A 118 24.60 -12.65 3.09
C ILE A 118 23.19 -13.23 3.00
N ALA A 119 22.48 -12.90 1.92
CA ALA A 119 21.18 -13.45 1.58
C ALA A 119 21.31 -14.54 0.51
N TYR A 120 20.52 -15.60 0.65
CA TYR A 120 20.47 -16.75 -0.25
C TYR A 120 19.02 -17.03 -0.65
N ASP A 121 18.80 -17.43 -1.91
CA ASP A 121 17.53 -18.00 -2.34
C ASP A 121 17.55 -19.52 -2.08
N ALA A 122 16.69 -19.98 -1.18
CA ALA A 122 16.55 -21.39 -0.84
C ALA A 122 15.38 -22.05 -1.60
N GLY A 123 14.63 -21.31 -2.40
CA GLY A 123 13.45 -21.80 -3.10
C GLY A 123 12.35 -22.28 -2.16
N THR A 124 11.59 -23.27 -2.62
CA THR A 124 10.49 -23.88 -1.85
C THR A 124 10.95 -25.00 -0.92
N THR A 125 12.16 -25.52 -1.11
CA THR A 125 12.76 -26.57 -0.29
C THR A 125 14.18 -26.15 0.10
N VAL A 126 14.40 -25.88 1.38
CA VAL A 126 15.69 -25.39 1.87
C VAL A 126 16.74 -26.50 1.81
N ASP A 127 17.76 -26.31 0.97
CA ASP A 127 18.98 -27.13 0.94
C ASP A 127 20.22 -26.24 1.01
N CYS A 128 20.77 -26.11 2.22
CA CYS A 128 21.94 -25.28 2.52
C CYS A 128 23.21 -25.66 1.76
N SER A 129 23.28 -26.84 1.14
CA SER A 129 24.46 -27.28 0.38
C SER A 129 24.48 -26.78 -1.07
N THR A 130 23.34 -26.32 -1.60
CA THR A 130 23.17 -25.97 -3.02
C THR A 130 22.87 -24.49 -3.26
N MET A 131 22.59 -23.75 -2.18
CA MET A 131 22.27 -22.33 -2.29
C MET A 131 23.45 -21.51 -2.79
N SER A 132 23.15 -20.50 -3.60
CA SER A 132 24.11 -19.46 -3.99
C SER A 132 23.69 -18.13 -3.37
N PRO A 133 24.64 -17.29 -2.94
CA PRO A 133 24.34 -15.93 -2.51
C PRO A 133 23.60 -15.16 -3.62
N ILE A 134 22.60 -14.38 -3.25
CA ILE A 134 21.90 -13.45 -4.15
C ILE A 134 22.26 -11.99 -3.86
N ASN A 135 22.66 -11.70 -2.63
CA ASN A 135 23.06 -10.36 -2.19
C ASN A 135 23.89 -10.47 -0.90
N CYS A 136 24.69 -9.45 -0.62
CA CYS A 136 25.43 -9.29 0.62
C CYS A 136 25.59 -7.82 0.97
N SER A 137 25.80 -7.54 2.25
CA SER A 137 25.96 -6.18 2.76
C SER A 137 26.89 -6.16 3.98
N ASP A 138 27.82 -5.21 4.00
CA ASP A 138 28.62 -4.83 5.17
C ASP A 138 27.97 -3.69 5.99
N SER A 139 26.88 -3.12 5.48
CA SER A 139 26.10 -2.13 6.21
C SER A 139 25.06 -2.83 7.07
N GLU A 140 24.50 -2.13 8.06
CA GLU A 140 23.41 -2.65 8.89
C GLU A 140 22.07 -2.84 8.13
N THR A 141 22.06 -2.59 6.81
CA THR A 141 20.89 -2.82 5.95
C THR A 141 21.28 -3.63 4.72
N ASN A 142 20.40 -4.55 4.31
CA ASN A 142 20.54 -5.31 3.07
C ASN A 142 19.21 -5.23 2.28
N ASN A 143 19.25 -4.61 1.10
CA ASN A 143 18.09 -4.40 0.24
C ASN A 143 18.04 -5.47 -0.85
N LEU A 144 17.01 -6.30 -0.81
CA LEU A 144 16.78 -7.39 -1.75
C LEU A 144 15.74 -7.00 -2.79
N SER A 145 15.94 -7.46 -4.02
CA SER A 145 15.01 -7.28 -5.14
C SER A 145 15.01 -8.51 -6.05
N GLY A 146 13.95 -8.63 -6.86
CA GLY A 146 13.78 -9.78 -7.76
C GLY A 146 13.46 -11.09 -7.03
N LEU A 147 12.94 -11.02 -5.81
CA LEU A 147 12.57 -12.21 -5.05
C LEU A 147 11.31 -12.85 -5.61
N THR A 148 11.19 -14.16 -5.48
CA THR A 148 9.99 -14.92 -5.83
C THR A 148 9.09 -15.05 -4.60
N VAL A 149 7.87 -14.52 -4.68
CA VAL A 149 6.89 -14.61 -3.59
C VAL A 149 6.61 -16.08 -3.25
N ASN A 150 6.51 -16.38 -1.96
CA ASN A 150 6.41 -17.72 -1.37
C ASN A 150 7.68 -18.59 -1.39
N ASN A 151 8.81 -18.12 -1.96
CA ASN A 151 10.10 -18.78 -1.72
C ASN A 151 10.64 -18.44 -0.33
N THR A 152 11.45 -19.35 0.21
CA THR A 152 12.21 -19.12 1.44
C THR A 152 13.56 -18.50 1.10
N TYR A 153 13.91 -17.45 1.82
CA TYR A 153 15.21 -16.80 1.76
C TYR A 153 15.93 -16.97 3.08
N ILE A 154 17.23 -17.25 3.01
CA ILE A 154 18.09 -17.49 4.17
C ILE A 154 19.06 -16.32 4.31
N ILE A 155 19.24 -15.83 5.54
CA ILE A 155 20.17 -14.76 5.89
C ILE A 155 21.26 -15.32 6.82
N ARG A 156 22.51 -15.23 6.40
CA ARG A 156 23.69 -15.49 7.22
C ARG A 156 24.18 -14.16 7.79
N VAL A 157 24.38 -14.10 9.10
CA VAL A 157 24.95 -12.93 9.81
C VAL A 157 26.16 -13.39 10.59
N TYR A 158 27.27 -12.66 10.49
CA TYR A 158 28.51 -12.99 11.18
C TYR A 158 29.37 -11.76 11.40
N SER A 159 30.43 -11.86 12.19
CA SER A 159 31.31 -10.72 12.41
C SER A 159 32.22 -10.47 11.20
N ASN A 160 32.36 -9.23 10.77
CA ASN A 160 33.21 -8.86 9.64
C ASN A 160 34.71 -8.83 10.01
N SER A 161 35.18 -9.84 10.76
CA SER A 161 36.50 -9.92 11.37
C SER A 161 37.06 -11.33 11.29
N THR A 162 38.39 -11.47 11.29
CA THR A 162 39.05 -12.78 11.44
C THR A 162 39.34 -13.10 12.91
N ALA A 163 38.99 -12.21 13.84
CA ALA A 163 39.17 -12.44 15.28
C ALA A 163 38.08 -13.37 15.79
N THR A 164 38.47 -14.33 16.63
CA THR A 164 37.57 -15.31 17.24
C THR A 164 36.99 -14.81 18.55
N GLY A 165 35.86 -15.39 18.98
CA GLY A 165 35.26 -15.11 20.28
C GLY A 165 34.44 -13.82 20.27
N ALA A 166 33.65 -13.61 19.22
CA ALA A 166 32.67 -12.54 19.21
C ALA A 166 31.66 -12.75 20.35
N THR A 167 31.34 -11.66 21.04
CA THR A 167 30.31 -11.62 22.09
C THR A 167 29.12 -10.78 21.65
N THR A 168 28.96 -10.63 20.33
CA THR A 168 28.06 -9.65 19.74
C THR A 168 26.63 -10.14 19.78
N THR A 169 25.73 -9.29 20.26
CA THR A 169 24.28 -9.48 20.15
C THR A 169 23.70 -8.37 19.29
N PHE A 170 22.62 -8.66 18.59
CA PHE A 170 21.94 -7.74 17.69
C PHE A 170 20.47 -8.13 17.58
N ASP A 171 19.65 -7.22 17.05
CA ASP A 171 18.31 -7.54 16.59
C ASP A 171 18.28 -7.54 15.06
N VAL A 172 17.56 -8.49 14.47
CA VAL A 172 17.33 -8.57 13.03
C VAL A 172 15.84 -8.45 12.74
N CYS A 173 15.51 -7.69 11.71
CA CYS A 173 14.16 -7.59 11.16
C CYS A 173 14.22 -7.67 9.64
N VAL A 174 13.12 -8.16 9.06
CA VAL A 174 12.87 -8.12 7.63
C VAL A 174 11.53 -7.45 7.38
N GLY A 175 11.46 -6.60 6.37
CA GLY A 175 10.25 -5.88 5.98
C GLY A 175 10.06 -5.84 4.47
N SER A 176 8.83 -5.64 4.04
CA SER A 176 8.45 -5.40 2.64
C SER A 176 7.30 -4.42 2.59
N MET A 177 7.19 -3.65 1.51
CA MET A 177 5.94 -2.97 1.20
C MET A 177 4.88 -4.00 0.71
N PRO A 178 3.59 -3.77 0.99
CA PRO A 178 2.50 -4.51 0.35
C PRO A 178 2.63 -4.48 -1.18
N ALA A 179 2.00 -5.46 -1.84
CA ALA A 179 1.87 -5.40 -3.29
C ALA A 179 1.10 -4.12 -3.68
N PRO A 180 1.43 -3.51 -4.84
CA PRO A 180 0.69 -2.35 -5.30
C PRO A 180 -0.82 -2.63 -5.41
N PRO A 181 -1.69 -1.63 -5.16
CA PRO A 181 -3.13 -1.78 -5.28
C PRO A 181 -3.54 -2.32 -6.66
N SER A 182 -4.67 -3.02 -6.76
CA SER A 182 -5.09 -3.58 -8.06
C SER A 182 -5.38 -2.52 -9.13
N ASN A 183 -5.60 -1.28 -8.70
CA ASN A 183 -5.85 -0.11 -9.55
C ASN A 183 -4.68 0.86 -9.56
N ASP A 184 -3.47 0.35 -9.31
CA ASP A 184 -2.23 1.08 -9.52
C ASP A 184 -2.17 1.58 -10.96
N ASP A 185 -2.39 0.72 -11.97
CA ASP A 185 -2.44 1.14 -13.38
C ASP A 185 -3.82 1.66 -13.82
N CYS A 186 -3.83 2.69 -14.66
CA CYS A 186 -5.05 3.23 -15.30
C CYS A 186 -5.83 2.18 -16.11
N ALA A 187 -5.16 1.15 -16.64
CA ALA A 187 -5.82 0.05 -17.36
C ALA A 187 -6.76 -0.75 -16.44
N ASN A 188 -6.40 -0.83 -15.16
CA ASN A 188 -7.12 -1.53 -14.10
C ASN A 188 -7.92 -0.57 -13.20
N ALA A 189 -8.16 0.66 -13.65
CA ALA A 189 -8.93 1.66 -12.92
C ALA A 189 -10.27 1.10 -12.40
N ILE A 190 -10.54 1.32 -11.11
CA ILE A 190 -11.78 0.86 -10.46
C ILE A 190 -12.98 1.57 -11.10
N VAL A 191 -13.96 0.79 -11.56
CA VAL A 191 -15.20 1.34 -12.11
C VAL A 191 -16.14 1.75 -10.98
N ILE A 192 -16.50 3.02 -10.95
CA ILE A 192 -17.52 3.54 -10.04
C ILE A 192 -18.86 3.53 -10.78
N SER A 193 -19.63 2.46 -10.60
CA SER A 193 -20.87 2.20 -11.35
C SER A 193 -22.10 2.94 -10.84
N THR A 194 -22.02 3.52 -9.63
CA THR A 194 -23.11 4.28 -9.00
C THR A 194 -22.55 5.55 -8.40
N LEU A 195 -23.11 6.69 -8.80
CA LEU A 195 -22.78 8.00 -8.24
C LEU A 195 -23.46 8.17 -6.87
N SER A 196 -22.88 8.98 -5.99
CA SER A 196 -22.98 8.87 -4.52
C SER A 196 -22.21 7.68 -3.93
N HIS A 197 -21.01 7.49 -4.47
CA HIS A 197 -20.03 6.54 -3.97
C HIS A 197 -19.17 7.21 -2.91
N THR A 198 -19.08 6.59 -1.73
CA THR A 198 -18.11 6.97 -0.69
C THR A 198 -17.41 5.71 -0.19
N ALA A 199 -16.08 5.68 -0.27
CA ALA A 199 -15.28 4.58 0.24
C ALA A 199 -13.89 5.04 0.68
N ASN A 200 -13.25 4.24 1.52
CA ASN A 200 -11.83 4.41 1.86
C ASN A 200 -10.98 3.53 0.95
N TYR A 201 -9.87 4.09 0.49
CA TYR A 201 -8.86 3.44 -0.35
C TYR A 201 -7.48 3.66 0.25
N ASP A 202 -6.54 2.80 -0.15
CA ASP A 202 -5.15 2.86 0.30
C ASP A 202 -4.20 2.85 -0.90
N ALA A 203 -3.49 3.95 -1.11
CA ALA A 203 -2.47 4.11 -2.15
C ALA A 203 -1.05 3.97 -1.59
N THR A 204 -0.85 3.58 -0.33
CA THR A 204 0.48 3.54 0.32
C THR A 204 1.53 2.72 -0.45
N SER A 205 1.11 1.73 -1.25
CA SER A 205 2.00 0.90 -2.08
C SER A 205 1.83 1.14 -3.57
N ALA A 206 1.16 2.22 -3.95
CA ALA A 206 1.09 2.64 -5.35
C ALA A 206 2.51 2.87 -5.89
N THR A 207 2.69 2.59 -7.17
CA THR A 207 3.95 2.85 -7.87
C THR A 207 3.77 4.05 -8.80
N ASN A 208 4.80 4.40 -9.58
CA ASN A 208 4.64 5.40 -10.64
C ASN A 208 4.30 4.81 -12.02
N ASN A 209 4.05 3.50 -12.15
CA ASN A 209 3.73 2.82 -13.41
C ASN A 209 4.52 3.27 -14.66
N SER A 210 5.81 3.57 -14.50
CA SER A 210 6.72 4.07 -15.56
C SER A 210 6.64 5.57 -15.88
N GLY A 211 6.10 6.42 -15.01
CA GLY A 211 6.31 7.87 -15.09
C GLY A 211 5.30 8.77 -14.36
N PHE A 212 5.14 9.97 -14.93
CA PHE A 212 4.25 11.00 -14.43
C PHE A 212 3.20 11.30 -15.48
N ILE A 213 1.99 11.64 -15.04
CA ILE A 213 0.93 12.09 -15.92
C ILE A 213 1.10 13.59 -16.15
N THR A 214 1.39 13.95 -17.41
CA THR A 214 1.60 15.34 -17.85
C THR A 214 0.64 15.68 -18.99
N ALA A 215 -0.65 15.77 -18.67
CA ALA A 215 -1.65 16.26 -19.62
C ALA A 215 -1.70 17.79 -19.58
N SER A 216 -1.63 18.44 -20.76
CA SER A 216 -1.77 19.89 -20.86
C SER A 216 -3.08 20.34 -20.21
N GLY A 217 -2.99 21.33 -19.31
CA GLY A 217 -4.14 21.92 -18.62
C GLY A 217 -4.36 21.40 -17.21
N CYS A 218 -3.77 20.25 -16.84
CA CYS A 218 -3.80 19.75 -15.47
C CYS A 218 -2.43 19.94 -14.78
N ILE A 219 -2.42 19.91 -13.45
CA ILE A 219 -1.22 19.74 -12.64
C ILE A 219 -0.52 18.42 -13.03
N GLY A 220 0.81 18.42 -12.89
CA GLY A 220 1.57 17.19 -13.01
C GLY A 220 1.24 16.27 -11.83
N MET A 221 0.94 15.02 -12.12
CA MET A 221 0.58 14.02 -11.12
C MET A 221 1.54 12.82 -11.21
N ASN A 222 1.84 12.22 -10.06
CA ASN A 222 2.38 10.87 -10.05
C ASN A 222 1.34 9.89 -10.62
N ASP A 223 1.77 8.78 -11.20
CA ASP A 223 0.86 7.75 -11.69
C ASP A 223 0.40 6.86 -10.52
N GLY A 224 -0.31 7.46 -9.55
CA GLY A 224 -0.85 6.78 -8.37
C GLY A 224 -2.06 5.90 -8.69
N VAL A 225 -3.11 5.91 -7.86
CA VAL A 225 -4.26 5.00 -8.06
C VAL A 225 -5.36 5.59 -8.95
N TRP A 226 -6.04 4.71 -9.69
CA TRP A 226 -7.01 5.11 -10.71
C TRP A 226 -8.43 4.62 -10.45
N PHE A 227 -9.38 5.46 -10.83
CA PHE A 227 -10.81 5.20 -10.88
C PHE A 227 -11.36 5.64 -12.22
N LYS A 228 -12.55 5.15 -12.59
CA LYS A 228 -13.28 5.66 -13.74
C LYS A 228 -14.77 5.69 -13.52
N VAL A 229 -15.39 6.73 -14.07
CA VAL A 229 -16.84 6.94 -14.11
C VAL A 229 -17.27 7.14 -15.56
N THR A 230 -18.49 6.72 -15.88
CA THR A 230 -19.12 7.04 -17.16
C THR A 230 -20.10 8.19 -16.94
N GLY A 231 -19.99 9.23 -17.74
CA GLY A 231 -20.87 10.38 -17.67
C GLY A 231 -22.32 10.01 -18.01
N ALA A 232 -23.26 10.70 -17.36
CA ALA A 232 -24.68 10.53 -17.61
C ALA A 232 -25.25 11.76 -18.33
N ASP A 233 -26.18 11.56 -19.26
CA ASP A 233 -26.92 12.66 -19.88
C ASP A 233 -27.95 13.22 -18.90
N ASP A 234 -27.54 14.03 -17.93
CA ASP A 234 -28.48 14.77 -17.10
C ASP A 234 -28.13 16.26 -16.93
N GLY A 235 -27.07 16.70 -17.62
CA GLY A 235 -26.56 18.07 -17.52
C GLY A 235 -26.00 18.44 -16.16
N GLY A 236 -25.86 17.48 -15.24
CA GLY A 236 -25.35 17.66 -13.90
C GLY A 236 -23.82 17.74 -13.82
N LEU A 237 -23.35 18.20 -12.66
CA LEU A 237 -21.92 18.16 -12.32
C LEU A 237 -21.60 16.84 -11.61
N ILE A 238 -20.49 16.21 -12.01
CA ILE A 238 -19.83 15.20 -11.19
C ILE A 238 -18.94 15.95 -10.21
N ASN A 239 -19.12 15.70 -8.92
CA ASN A 239 -18.32 16.27 -7.85
C ASN A 239 -17.42 15.17 -7.28
N ILE A 240 -16.15 15.48 -7.09
CA ILE A 240 -15.18 14.58 -6.48
C ILE A 240 -14.61 15.27 -5.26
N THR A 241 -14.60 14.56 -4.13
CA THR A 241 -13.92 14.96 -2.91
C THR A 241 -12.98 13.84 -2.47
N ALA A 242 -11.71 14.17 -2.29
CA ALA A 242 -10.68 13.25 -1.83
C ALA A 242 -10.03 13.79 -0.55
N GLN A 243 -10.13 13.01 0.53
CA GLN A 243 -9.59 13.38 1.83
C GLN A 243 -8.41 12.46 2.21
N PRO A 244 -7.16 12.96 2.19
CA PRO A 244 -6.00 12.18 2.63
C PRO A 244 -5.97 12.01 4.16
N THR A 245 -5.33 10.94 4.63
CA THR A 245 -5.12 10.71 6.08
C THR A 245 -3.83 11.34 6.61
N SER A 246 -2.76 11.30 5.82
CA SER A 246 -1.39 11.65 6.26
C SER A 246 -0.43 11.96 5.10
N TRP A 247 -0.90 12.55 4.00
CA TRP A 247 -0.07 12.82 2.81
C TRP A 247 -0.62 13.99 1.98
N ASP A 248 0.18 14.48 1.03
CA ASP A 248 -0.19 15.55 0.10
C ASP A 248 -0.82 14.92 -1.15
N LEU A 249 -2.14 15.09 -1.27
CA LEU A 249 -2.97 14.42 -2.26
C LEU A 249 -3.34 15.42 -3.35
N GLY A 250 -3.15 15.05 -4.61
CA GLY A 250 -3.78 15.68 -5.76
C GLY A 250 -4.89 14.81 -6.32
N VAL A 251 -5.85 15.43 -6.99
CA VAL A 251 -6.84 14.74 -7.81
C VAL A 251 -6.87 15.37 -9.19
N ALA A 252 -6.85 14.53 -10.22
CA ALA A 252 -6.99 14.97 -11.60
C ALA A 252 -7.97 14.08 -12.36
N VAL A 253 -8.76 14.71 -13.24
CA VAL A 253 -9.75 14.05 -14.08
C VAL A 253 -9.34 14.20 -15.53
N TYR A 254 -9.43 13.09 -16.26
CA TYR A 254 -9.02 13.00 -17.65
C TYR A 254 -10.08 12.31 -18.51
N THR A 255 -10.11 12.66 -19.80
CA THR A 255 -10.71 11.84 -20.87
C THR A 255 -9.62 11.24 -21.75
N GLY A 256 -10.01 10.34 -22.66
CA GLY A 256 -9.11 9.66 -23.58
C GLY A 256 -8.74 8.27 -23.12
N SER A 257 -7.45 7.93 -23.14
CA SER A 257 -6.96 6.60 -22.78
C SER A 257 -5.60 6.67 -22.11
N CYS A 258 -5.22 5.59 -21.42
CA CYS A 258 -3.91 5.41 -20.81
C CYS A 258 -2.77 5.86 -21.74
N GLY A 259 -1.93 6.79 -21.27
CA GLY A 259 -0.80 7.34 -22.02
C GLY A 259 -1.15 8.45 -23.03
N SER A 260 -2.44 8.77 -23.22
CA SER A 260 -2.91 9.83 -24.11
C SER A 260 -4.13 10.54 -23.50
N PHE A 261 -3.96 11.05 -22.30
CA PHE A 261 -5.00 11.74 -21.54
C PHE A 261 -5.16 13.20 -21.95
N THR A 262 -6.40 13.67 -21.94
CA THR A 262 -6.75 15.10 -22.01
C THR A 262 -7.28 15.53 -20.66
N CYS A 263 -6.74 16.62 -20.11
CA CYS A 263 -7.20 17.19 -18.85
C CYS A 263 -8.65 17.66 -18.94
N VAL A 264 -9.44 17.32 -17.92
CA VAL A 264 -10.81 17.82 -17.73
C VAL A 264 -10.86 18.82 -16.59
N GLU A 265 -10.33 18.44 -15.43
CA GLU A 265 -10.29 19.25 -14.22
C GLU A 265 -9.26 18.66 -13.24
N ASP A 266 -8.72 19.48 -12.35
CA ASP A 266 -7.88 19.01 -11.25
C ASP A 266 -8.12 19.78 -9.94
N SER A 267 -7.47 19.33 -8.88
CA SER A 267 -7.42 20.04 -7.61
C SER A 267 -6.18 19.64 -6.83
N ASN A 268 -5.44 20.66 -6.38
CA ASN A 268 -4.40 20.61 -5.37
C ASN A 268 -4.33 21.98 -4.69
N THR A 269 -5.09 22.15 -3.62
CA THR A 269 -5.33 23.45 -2.98
C THR A 269 -4.40 23.73 -1.82
N GLY A 270 -3.61 22.76 -1.38
CA GLY A 270 -2.72 22.94 -0.26
C GLY A 270 -1.71 21.82 -0.08
N PRO A 271 -0.97 21.86 1.03
CA PRO A 271 0.03 20.84 1.32
C PRO A 271 -0.64 19.58 1.93
N ILE A 272 0.15 18.76 2.60
CA ILE A 272 -0.26 17.56 3.34
C ILE A 272 -1.58 17.74 4.14
N ASN A 273 -2.45 16.73 4.08
CA ASN A 273 -3.71 16.63 4.83
C ASN A 273 -4.80 17.64 4.46
N VAL A 274 -4.72 18.22 3.26
CA VAL A 274 -5.77 19.07 2.71
C VAL A 274 -6.77 18.22 1.92
N VAL A 275 -8.06 18.51 2.10
CA VAL A 275 -9.12 17.86 1.34
C VAL A 275 -9.17 18.50 -0.03
N GLU A 276 -9.00 17.70 -1.07
CA GLU A 276 -9.14 18.17 -2.44
C GLU A 276 -10.56 17.96 -2.95
N SER A 277 -11.05 18.93 -3.72
CA SER A 277 -12.37 18.87 -4.31
C SER A 277 -12.41 19.56 -5.65
N LEU A 278 -13.13 18.96 -6.59
CA LEU A 278 -13.39 19.50 -7.91
C LEU A 278 -14.78 19.12 -8.41
N SER A 279 -15.24 19.82 -9.43
CA SER A 279 -16.50 19.51 -10.10
C SER A 279 -16.39 19.77 -11.59
N PHE A 280 -16.89 18.87 -12.42
CA PHE A 280 -16.88 19.03 -13.87
C PHE A 280 -18.21 18.61 -14.49
N THR A 281 -18.52 19.18 -15.66
CA THR A 281 -19.69 18.78 -16.44
C THR A 281 -19.37 17.50 -17.20
N SER A 282 -20.19 16.46 -17.01
CA SER A 282 -20.03 15.21 -17.75
C SER A 282 -20.80 15.20 -19.08
N VAL A 283 -20.34 14.37 -20.01
CA VAL A 283 -20.99 14.06 -21.29
C VAL A 283 -21.51 12.62 -21.24
N GLU A 284 -22.67 12.37 -21.83
CA GLU A 284 -23.25 11.02 -21.90
C GLU A 284 -22.27 10.02 -22.50
N ASP A 285 -22.18 8.85 -21.86
CA ASP A 285 -21.36 7.71 -22.31
C ASP A 285 -19.85 7.96 -22.41
N GLU A 286 -19.38 9.18 -22.14
CA GLU A 286 -17.96 9.52 -22.07
C GLU A 286 -17.36 8.94 -20.79
N VAL A 287 -16.18 8.33 -20.91
CA VAL A 287 -15.45 7.75 -19.77
C VAL A 287 -14.45 8.76 -19.23
N TYR A 288 -14.58 9.06 -17.94
CA TYR A 288 -13.66 9.92 -17.21
C TYR A 288 -12.77 9.06 -16.32
N TYR A 289 -11.46 9.21 -16.46
CA TYR A 289 -10.46 8.64 -15.59
C TYR A 289 -10.14 9.62 -14.47
N ILE A 290 -10.06 9.12 -13.25
CA ILE A 290 -9.77 9.91 -12.05
C ILE A 290 -8.49 9.34 -11.47
N ASN A 291 -7.44 10.15 -11.41
CA ASN A 291 -6.17 9.81 -10.77
C ASN A 291 -6.11 10.48 -9.41
N ILE A 292 -5.76 9.70 -8.39
CA ILE A 292 -5.49 10.17 -7.03
C ILE A 292 -4.05 9.80 -6.71
N ALA A 293 -3.18 10.80 -6.61
CA ALA A 293 -1.75 10.59 -6.47
C ALA A 293 -1.05 11.80 -5.84
N TYR A 294 0.25 11.70 -5.61
CA TYR A 294 1.03 12.85 -5.18
C TYR A 294 1.11 13.90 -6.32
N PRO A 295 0.83 15.19 -6.08
CA PRO A 295 0.68 16.21 -7.12
C PRO A 295 2.05 16.74 -7.62
N SER A 296 2.80 15.88 -8.31
CA SER A 296 4.12 16.18 -8.85
C SER A 296 4.30 15.60 -10.24
N GLY A 297 4.83 16.39 -11.17
CA GLY A 297 5.20 15.93 -12.50
C GLY A 297 6.67 15.50 -12.65
N THR A 298 7.43 15.40 -11.57
CA THR A 298 8.90 15.19 -11.64
C THR A 298 9.49 14.34 -10.51
N THR A 299 8.88 14.37 -9.34
CA THR A 299 9.33 13.66 -8.14
C THR A 299 8.26 12.68 -7.70
N ASP A 300 8.64 11.42 -7.57
CA ASP A 300 7.82 10.35 -7.02
C ASP A 300 7.93 10.40 -5.49
N GLN A 301 6.81 10.58 -4.81
CA GLN A 301 6.70 10.65 -3.35
C GLN A 301 5.63 9.66 -2.91
N ALA A 302 5.83 9.05 -1.75
CA ALA A 302 4.89 8.05 -1.24
C ALA A 302 3.49 8.63 -1.03
N GLU A 303 2.49 7.92 -1.55
CA GLU A 303 1.08 8.14 -1.28
C GLU A 303 0.65 7.50 0.05
N GLY A 304 -0.66 7.55 0.33
CA GLY A 304 -1.23 6.96 1.53
C GLY A 304 -2.73 6.67 1.42
N SER A 305 -3.34 6.38 2.56
CA SER A 305 -4.79 6.18 2.65
C SER A 305 -5.58 7.47 2.45
N PHE A 306 -6.80 7.34 1.91
CA PHE A 306 -7.71 8.46 1.68
C PHE A 306 -9.18 8.02 1.66
N ASN A 307 -10.10 8.94 1.92
CA ASN A 307 -11.52 8.76 1.66
C ASN A 307 -11.90 9.44 0.34
N LEU A 308 -12.54 8.71 -0.55
CA LEU A 308 -13.01 9.20 -1.85
C LEU A 308 -14.53 9.25 -1.84
N THR A 309 -15.08 10.42 -2.17
CA THR A 309 -16.49 10.62 -2.45
C THR A 309 -16.67 11.12 -3.87
N ILE A 310 -17.55 10.45 -4.64
CA ILE A 310 -17.94 10.84 -5.98
C ILE A 310 -19.46 10.94 -6.03
N ASP A 311 -19.94 12.16 -6.23
CA ASP A 311 -21.36 12.53 -6.23
C ASP A 311 -21.77 13.15 -7.55
N GLN A 312 -23.07 13.21 -7.78
CA GLN A 312 -23.65 13.93 -8.91
C GLN A 312 -24.70 14.94 -8.44
N THR A 313 -24.60 16.16 -8.93
CA THR A 313 -25.64 17.19 -8.73
C THR A 313 -26.50 17.26 -9.98
N LEU A 314 -27.80 16.98 -9.84
CA LEU A 314 -28.77 17.12 -10.93
C LEU A 314 -28.88 18.59 -11.39
N SER A 315 -28.99 18.83 -12.69
CA SER A 315 -29.23 20.17 -13.24
C SER A 315 -30.38 20.18 -14.25
N ILE A 316 -30.93 21.38 -14.47
CA ILE A 316 -31.85 21.69 -15.56
C ILE A 316 -31.29 22.77 -16.50
N ASP A 317 -30.06 23.25 -16.31
CA ASP A 317 -29.57 24.43 -17.04
C ASP A 317 -29.62 24.25 -18.56
N LYS A 318 -29.25 23.05 -19.04
CA LYS A 318 -29.31 22.69 -20.46
C LYS A 318 -30.74 22.76 -21.01
N ILE A 319 -31.74 22.33 -20.25
CA ILE A 319 -33.16 22.37 -20.67
C ILE A 319 -33.82 23.73 -20.42
N VAL A 320 -33.40 24.48 -19.40
CA VAL A 320 -33.86 25.86 -19.16
C VAL A 320 -33.40 26.77 -20.29
N ALA A 321 -32.20 26.57 -20.84
CA ALA A 321 -31.75 27.25 -22.04
C ALA A 321 -32.67 26.99 -23.26
N LYS A 322 -33.42 25.88 -23.25
CA LYS A 322 -34.45 25.51 -24.23
C LYS A 322 -35.85 26.05 -23.87
N GLY A 323 -35.94 26.98 -22.93
CA GLY A 323 -37.20 27.57 -22.47
C GLY A 323 -38.05 26.65 -21.59
N PHE A 324 -37.45 25.61 -20.99
CA PHE A 324 -38.19 24.64 -20.20
C PHE A 324 -38.81 25.25 -18.94
N THR A 325 -40.09 24.98 -18.74
CA THR A 325 -40.85 25.34 -17.54
C THR A 325 -41.76 24.18 -17.13
N TYR A 326 -42.08 24.09 -15.84
CA TYR A 326 -43.01 23.08 -15.35
C TYR A 326 -43.86 23.59 -14.18
N TYR A 327 -45.11 23.14 -14.11
CA TYR A 327 -46.05 23.51 -13.05
C TYR A 327 -47.25 22.55 -12.97
N PRO A 328 -47.98 22.51 -11.84
CA PRO A 328 -47.59 23.05 -10.54
C PRO A 328 -46.54 22.16 -9.85
N ASN A 329 -45.71 22.73 -8.97
CA ASN A 329 -44.90 21.99 -8.01
C ASN A 329 -45.04 22.69 -6.64
N PRO A 330 -45.68 22.08 -5.62
CA PRO A 330 -46.13 20.69 -5.53
C PRO A 330 -47.30 20.32 -6.46
N VAL A 331 -47.31 19.09 -6.96
CA VAL A 331 -48.29 18.56 -7.93
C VAL A 331 -49.26 17.57 -7.29
N LYS A 332 -50.55 17.63 -7.65
CA LYS A 332 -51.57 16.68 -7.18
C LYS A 332 -51.84 15.54 -8.15
N ASN A 333 -52.15 15.85 -9.41
CA ASN A 333 -52.55 14.84 -10.40
C ASN A 333 -51.76 14.95 -11.70
N VAL A 334 -51.61 16.15 -12.26
CA VAL A 334 -50.97 16.34 -13.57
C VAL A 334 -49.91 17.41 -13.44
N LEU A 335 -48.68 17.07 -13.83
CA LEU A 335 -47.57 18.01 -14.00
C LEU A 335 -47.55 18.44 -15.46
N LYS A 336 -47.65 19.75 -15.72
CA LYS A 336 -47.54 20.33 -17.06
C LYS A 336 -46.12 20.82 -17.28
N MET A 337 -45.61 20.63 -18.48
CA MET A 337 -44.28 21.05 -18.92
C MET A 337 -44.40 21.75 -20.27
N ASN A 338 -43.61 22.81 -20.48
CA ASN A 338 -43.51 23.51 -21.76
C ASN A 338 -42.05 23.84 -22.05
N ALA A 339 -41.69 23.91 -23.33
CA ALA A 339 -40.37 24.32 -23.81
C ALA A 339 -40.49 25.05 -25.16
N ASN A 340 -39.39 25.61 -25.66
CA ASN A 340 -39.31 26.24 -26.99
C ASN A 340 -38.92 25.23 -28.09
N GLU A 341 -38.38 24.08 -27.71
CA GLU A 341 -38.04 22.95 -28.58
C GLU A 341 -38.86 21.71 -28.18
N PRO A 342 -38.99 20.69 -29.04
CA PRO A 342 -39.77 19.51 -28.74
C PRO A 342 -39.26 18.78 -27.48
N ILE A 343 -40.18 18.46 -26.58
CA ILE A 343 -39.92 17.57 -25.45
C ILE A 343 -40.03 16.14 -25.99
N GLU A 344 -38.89 15.50 -26.22
CA GLU A 344 -38.76 14.21 -26.89
C GLU A 344 -39.07 13.04 -25.95
N GLN A 345 -38.67 13.17 -24.68
CA GLN A 345 -38.82 12.12 -23.68
C GLN A 345 -39.00 12.68 -22.27
N ILE A 346 -39.84 12.03 -21.47
CA ILE A 346 -40.05 12.31 -20.05
C ILE A 346 -40.00 10.99 -19.28
N ILE A 347 -39.09 10.89 -18.31
CA ILE A 347 -38.95 9.72 -17.45
C ILE A 347 -39.19 10.13 -16.00
N LEU A 348 -40.08 9.43 -15.31
CA LEU A 348 -40.37 9.62 -13.89
C LEU A 348 -39.68 8.53 -13.09
N TYR A 349 -38.89 8.93 -12.11
CA TYR A 349 -38.20 8.05 -11.17
C TYR A 349 -38.73 8.20 -9.76
N SER A 350 -38.71 7.10 -9.00
CA SER A 350 -38.87 7.12 -7.54
C SER A 350 -37.65 7.75 -6.87
N ILE A 351 -37.73 8.04 -5.56
CA ILE A 351 -36.58 8.49 -4.77
C ILE A 351 -35.41 7.49 -4.73
N LEU A 352 -35.66 6.22 -5.05
CA LEU A 352 -34.66 5.15 -5.12
C LEU A 352 -34.12 4.94 -6.54
N GLY A 353 -34.40 5.85 -7.48
CA GLY A 353 -33.93 5.74 -8.87
C GLY A 353 -34.69 4.74 -9.75
N ARG A 354 -35.68 4.00 -9.22
CA ARG A 354 -36.52 3.11 -10.05
C ARG A 354 -37.38 3.90 -11.04
N GLU A 355 -37.31 3.55 -12.33
CA GLU A 355 -38.21 4.06 -13.37
C GLU A 355 -39.67 3.67 -13.08
N ILE A 356 -40.57 4.66 -13.12
CA ILE A 356 -42.02 4.50 -12.89
C ILE A 356 -42.79 4.72 -14.19
N LYS A 357 -42.42 5.75 -14.96
CA LYS A 357 -43.04 6.07 -16.25
C LYS A 357 -41.99 6.56 -17.22
N ASN A 358 -42.18 6.25 -18.48
CA ASN A 358 -41.34 6.68 -19.58
C ASN A 358 -42.25 7.03 -20.77
N ILE A 359 -42.30 8.31 -21.12
CA ILE A 359 -43.18 8.86 -22.13
C ILE A 359 -42.29 9.42 -23.23
N ARG A 360 -42.48 8.94 -24.46
CA ARG A 360 -41.89 9.52 -25.67
C ARG A 360 -42.95 10.29 -26.42
N GLN A 361 -42.59 11.47 -26.89
CA GLN A 361 -43.47 12.33 -27.68
C GLN A 361 -42.62 13.28 -28.53
N ASN A 362 -43.26 14.18 -29.27
CA ASN A 362 -42.55 15.19 -30.07
C ASN A 362 -43.34 16.51 -30.10
N ASN A 363 -43.59 17.08 -28.92
CA ASN A 363 -44.38 18.30 -28.75
C ASN A 363 -43.66 19.26 -27.81
N VAL A 364 -43.88 20.57 -27.99
CA VAL A 364 -43.35 21.62 -27.10
C VAL A 364 -44.08 21.70 -25.75
N ASN A 365 -45.25 21.05 -25.63
CA ASN A 365 -46.03 20.96 -24.40
C ASN A 365 -46.18 19.49 -24.00
N ALA A 366 -46.18 19.22 -22.70
CA ALA A 366 -46.36 17.87 -22.15
C ALA A 366 -47.19 17.86 -20.89
N GLU A 367 -47.87 16.74 -20.65
CA GLU A 367 -48.55 16.46 -19.39
C GLU A 367 -48.11 15.10 -18.85
N LEU A 368 -47.63 15.08 -17.61
CA LEU A 368 -47.28 13.86 -16.88
C LEU A 368 -48.34 13.60 -15.81
N ASN A 369 -49.15 12.56 -16.04
CA ASN A 369 -50.17 12.11 -15.10
C ASN A 369 -49.54 11.32 -13.95
N LEU A 370 -49.74 11.78 -12.73
CA LEU A 370 -49.25 11.23 -11.46
C LEU A 370 -50.42 10.71 -10.58
N TYR A 371 -51.63 10.63 -11.12
CA TYR A 371 -52.79 10.06 -10.43
C TYR A 371 -52.50 8.62 -9.98
N GLY A 372 -52.93 8.30 -8.76
CA GLY A 372 -52.70 6.99 -8.15
C GLY A 372 -51.29 6.77 -7.58
N LEU A 373 -50.35 7.70 -7.77
CA LEU A 373 -49.04 7.62 -7.13
C LEU A 373 -49.11 8.15 -5.69
N PRO A 374 -48.43 7.48 -4.73
CA PRO A 374 -48.32 7.96 -3.34
C PRO A 374 -47.72 9.35 -3.26
N SER A 375 -48.13 10.12 -2.25
CA SER A 375 -47.51 11.40 -1.92
C SER A 375 -46.04 11.21 -1.56
N GLY A 376 -45.17 12.10 -2.02
CA GLY A 376 -43.73 11.96 -1.82
C GLY A 376 -42.89 12.72 -2.84
N THR A 377 -41.58 12.56 -2.73
CA THR A 377 -40.60 13.13 -3.67
C THR A 377 -40.39 12.18 -4.84
N TYR A 378 -40.35 12.75 -6.05
CA TYR A 378 -40.01 12.06 -7.29
C TYR A 378 -39.03 12.91 -8.10
N PHE A 379 -38.32 12.26 -9.02
CA PHE A 379 -37.44 12.94 -9.97
C PHE A 379 -37.97 12.74 -11.39
N VAL A 380 -37.92 13.80 -12.19
CA VAL A 380 -38.32 13.77 -13.59
C VAL A 380 -37.12 14.13 -14.45
N LYS A 381 -36.72 13.23 -15.36
CA LYS A 381 -35.77 13.51 -16.43
C LYS A 381 -36.54 13.90 -17.68
N ALA A 382 -36.20 15.02 -18.31
CA ALA A 382 -36.75 15.46 -19.58
C ALA A 382 -35.64 15.57 -20.63
N LEU A 383 -35.90 15.10 -21.86
CA LEU A 383 -35.06 15.28 -23.04
C LEU A 383 -35.76 16.26 -23.98
N ILE A 384 -35.07 17.34 -24.36
CA ILE A 384 -35.62 18.48 -25.10
C ILE A 384 -34.60 18.95 -26.13
N GLY A 385 -34.89 18.77 -27.42
CA GLY A 385 -33.99 19.18 -28.50
C GLY A 385 -32.59 18.58 -28.38
N GLY A 386 -32.51 17.29 -28.03
CA GLY A 386 -31.27 16.57 -27.75
C GLY A 386 -30.55 16.92 -26.43
N ALA A 387 -31.07 17.85 -25.62
CA ALA A 387 -30.52 18.19 -24.32
C ALA A 387 -31.37 17.62 -23.18
N SER A 388 -30.75 17.03 -22.16
CA SER A 388 -31.47 16.49 -21.01
C SER A 388 -31.30 17.32 -19.74
N GLY A 389 -32.22 17.13 -18.81
CA GLY A 389 -32.11 17.66 -17.45
C GLY A 389 -33.03 16.91 -16.51
N THR A 390 -32.66 16.84 -15.23
CA THR A 390 -33.42 16.15 -14.19
C THR A 390 -33.81 17.11 -13.07
N PHE A 391 -35.07 17.08 -12.64
CA PHE A 391 -35.58 17.93 -11.58
C PHE A 391 -36.47 17.20 -10.59
N LYS A 392 -36.50 17.72 -9.37
CA LYS A 392 -37.31 17.20 -8.27
C LYS A 392 -38.73 17.77 -8.30
N ILE A 393 -39.72 16.90 -8.12
CA ILE A 393 -41.12 17.28 -7.89
C ILE A 393 -41.63 16.73 -6.57
N LEU A 394 -42.57 17.45 -5.95
CA LEU A 394 -43.28 17.01 -4.75
C LEU A 394 -44.72 16.63 -5.11
N LYS A 395 -45.06 15.34 -5.01
CA LYS A 395 -46.41 14.82 -5.18
C LYS A 395 -47.18 14.94 -3.86
N LYS A 396 -48.36 15.57 -3.90
CA LYS A 396 -49.30 15.68 -2.78
C LYS A 396 -50.41 14.65 -2.85
#